data_AF-A0A6A6YNS7-F1
#
_entry.id   AF-A0A6A6YNS7-F1
#
_cell.length_a   1.000
_cell.length_b   1.000
_cell.length_c   1.000
_cell.angle_alpha   90.00
_cell.angle_beta   90.00
_cell.angle_gamma   90.00
#
_symmetry.space_group_name_H-M   'P 1'
#
loop_
_entity.id
_entity.type
_entity.pdbx_description
1 polymer ?
#
loop_
_entity_poly.entity_id
_entity_poly.type
_entity_poly.pdbx_seq_one_letter_code
_entity_poly.pdbx_strand_id
1 'polypeptide(L)'
;MTSPVTTTRLQQIATDACESAIGSSEGYNHSSVAAWNTAIINGVLRALISETSSTTNAHPPFKYAVNSTIIQHITPSPGVAGESGSTGRRGMHSAMGAYWNNDRDGMWSWKYDGGEKKGMDIVVSVMWVAV
;
A
#
# COMPACT_ATOMS: atom_id res chain seq x y z
N MET A 1 8.42 3.21 19.59
CA MET A 1 7.86 3.71 18.32
C MET A 1 6.36 3.73 18.41
N THR A 2 5.78 4.90 18.59
CA THR A 2 4.32 5.07 18.74
C THR A 2 3.74 5.40 17.38
N SER A 3 3.27 4.38 16.65
CA SER A 3 2.53 4.57 15.40
C SER A 3 1.26 5.40 15.67
N PRO A 4 0.84 6.30 14.76
CA PRO A 4 -0.36 7.15 14.92
C PRO A 4 -1.64 6.36 15.17
N VAL A 5 -1.72 5.15 14.61
CA VAL A 5 -2.76 4.15 14.86
C VAL A 5 -2.11 2.77 15.04
N THR A 6 -2.85 1.78 15.55
CA THR A 6 -2.31 0.42 15.71
C THR A 6 -1.94 -0.21 14.36
N THR A 7 -0.97 -1.11 14.34
CA THR A 7 -0.55 -1.80 13.11
C THR A 7 -1.68 -2.63 12.49
N THR A 8 -2.51 -3.26 13.32
CA THR A 8 -3.74 -3.93 12.88
C THR A 8 -4.69 -2.96 12.18
N ARG A 9 -4.81 -1.73 12.67
CA ARG A 9 -5.65 -0.71 12.04
C ARG A 9 -5.06 -0.19 10.74
N LEU A 10 -3.73 0.02 10.68
CA LEU A 10 -3.03 0.35 9.42
C LEU A 10 -3.27 -0.71 8.34
N GLN A 11 -3.19 -1.98 8.73
CA GLN A 11 -3.48 -3.10 7.83
C GLN A 11 -4.91 -3.06 7.30
N GLN A 12 -5.90 -2.83 8.17
CA GLN A 12 -7.30 -2.69 7.76
C GLN A 12 -7.50 -1.53 6.78
N ILE A 13 -6.99 -0.33 7.12
CA ILE A 13 -7.08 0.86 6.26
C ILE A 13 -6.47 0.57 4.87
N ALA A 14 -5.29 -0.04 4.83
CA ALA A 14 -4.62 -0.39 3.57
C ALA A 14 -5.40 -1.46 2.77
N THR A 15 -6.00 -2.44 3.47
CA THR A 15 -6.83 -3.49 2.87
C THR A 15 -8.06 -2.87 2.21
N ASP A 16 -8.83 -2.07 2.96
CA ASP A 16 -10.04 -1.41 2.48
C ASP A 16 -9.74 -0.50 1.28
N ALA A 17 -8.63 0.24 1.32
CA ALA A 17 -8.22 1.10 0.20
C ALA A 17 -7.83 0.29 -1.05
N CYS A 18 -7.15 -0.84 -0.89
CA CYS A 18 -6.82 -1.74 -2.00
C CYS A 18 -8.08 -2.39 -2.58
N GLU A 19 -8.96 -2.92 -1.74
CA GLU A 19 -10.23 -3.53 -2.15
C GLU A 19 -11.13 -2.54 -2.87
N SER A 20 -11.24 -1.31 -2.37
CA SER A 20 -12.00 -0.25 -3.03
C SER A 20 -11.43 0.11 -4.40
N ALA A 21 -10.11 0.13 -4.56
CA ALA A 21 -9.45 0.52 -5.81
C ALA A 21 -9.49 -0.58 -6.88
N ILE A 22 -9.31 -1.85 -6.51
CA ILE A 22 -9.11 -2.96 -7.46
C ILE A 22 -10.12 -4.10 -7.32
N GLY A 23 -11.09 -4.01 -6.40
CA GLY A 23 -12.05 -5.07 -6.08
C GLY A 23 -12.82 -5.59 -7.29
N SER A 24 -13.22 -4.69 -8.20
CA SER A 24 -13.94 -5.01 -9.44
C SER A 24 -13.06 -5.45 -10.60
N SER A 25 -11.73 -5.34 -10.50
CA SER A 25 -10.82 -5.74 -11.58
C SER A 25 -10.71 -7.26 -11.69
N GLU A 26 -10.77 -7.82 -12.89
CA GLU A 26 -10.57 -9.27 -13.09
C GLU A 26 -9.08 -9.66 -13.13
N GLY A 27 -8.19 -8.69 -13.37
CA GLY A 27 -6.75 -8.92 -13.47
C GLY A 27 -5.94 -7.63 -13.48
N TYR A 28 -4.63 -7.74 -13.67
CA TYR A 28 -3.76 -6.60 -13.90
C TYR A 28 -4.12 -5.88 -15.21
N ASN A 29 -4.27 -4.56 -15.14
CA ASN A 29 -4.42 -3.69 -16.31
C ASN A 29 -3.49 -2.48 -16.19
N HIS A 30 -2.50 -2.41 -17.07
CA HIS A 30 -1.48 -1.36 -17.06
C HIS A 30 -2.08 0.05 -17.15
N SER A 31 -3.12 0.26 -17.96
CA SER A 31 -3.74 1.59 -18.13
C SER A 31 -4.49 2.06 -16.87
N SER A 32 -4.89 1.14 -16.00
CA SER A 32 -5.59 1.45 -14.75
C SER A 32 -4.66 1.65 -13.56
N VAL A 33 -3.39 1.22 -13.64
CA VAL A 33 -2.42 1.26 -12.51
C VAL A 33 -2.28 2.67 -11.91
N ALA A 34 -2.23 3.71 -12.76
CA ALA A 34 -2.11 5.09 -12.28
C ALA A 34 -3.34 5.51 -11.45
N ALA A 35 -4.54 5.17 -11.92
CA ALA A 35 -5.79 5.45 -11.23
C ALA A 35 -5.90 4.65 -9.92
N TRP A 36 -5.53 3.36 -9.94
CA TRP A 36 -5.54 2.50 -8.75
C TRP A 36 -4.59 3.00 -7.67
N ASN A 37 -3.33 3.33 -8.00
CA ASN A 37 -2.41 3.91 -7.04
C ASN A 37 -2.93 5.21 -6.45
N THR A 38 -3.50 6.08 -7.30
CA THR A 38 -4.10 7.35 -6.84
C THR A 38 -5.25 7.12 -5.87
N ALA A 39 -6.12 6.14 -6.15
CA ALA A 39 -7.23 5.78 -5.27
C ALA A 39 -6.74 5.22 -3.93
N ILE A 40 -5.77 4.30 -3.95
CA ILE A 40 -5.18 3.69 -2.74
C ILE A 40 -4.53 4.76 -1.87
N ILE A 41 -3.67 5.60 -2.44
CA ILE A 41 -2.96 6.66 -1.73
C ILE A 41 -3.95 7.61 -1.05
N ASN A 42 -4.95 8.07 -1.79
CA ASN A 42 -5.96 8.99 -1.25
C ASN A 42 -6.85 8.33 -0.18
N GLY A 43 -7.21 7.05 -0.36
CA GLY A 43 -7.99 6.30 0.63
C GLY A 43 -7.26 6.20 1.96
N VAL A 44 -5.99 5.79 1.94
CA VAL A 44 -5.15 5.68 3.14
C VAL A 44 -4.94 7.03 3.80
N LEU A 45 -4.60 8.08 3.03
CA LEU A 45 -4.40 9.43 3.58
C LEU A 45 -5.64 9.97 4.28
N ARG A 46 -6.83 9.82 3.65
CA ARG A 46 -8.10 10.29 4.24
C ARG A 46 -8.40 9.58 5.55
N ALA A 47 -8.23 8.25 5.61
CA ALA A 47 -8.47 7.48 6.82
C ALA A 47 -7.52 7.88 7.96
N LEU A 48 -6.22 8.00 7.69
CA LEU A 48 -5.23 8.42 8.68
C LEU A 48 -5.52 9.83 9.23
N ILE A 49 -5.81 10.78 8.35
CA ILE A 49 -6.16 12.15 8.76
C ILE A 49 -7.43 12.13 9.61
N SER A 50 -8.47 11.40 9.20
CA SER A 50 -9.72 11.32 9.95
C SER A 50 -9.56 10.71 11.33
N GLU A 51 -8.74 9.67 11.49
CA GLU A 51 -8.56 8.98 12.78
C GLU A 51 -7.63 9.72 13.74
N THR A 52 -6.75 10.58 13.22
CA THR A 52 -5.72 11.26 14.03
C THR A 52 -6.00 12.74 14.27
N SER A 53 -6.96 13.34 13.55
CA SER A 53 -7.41 14.70 13.83
C SER A 53 -8.24 14.73 15.11
N SER A 54 -7.83 15.52 16.11
CA SER A 54 -8.65 15.78 17.31
C SER A 54 -9.56 16.98 17.10
N THR A 55 -10.66 17.07 17.85
CA THR A 55 -11.54 18.26 17.86
C THR A 55 -10.90 19.50 18.47
N THR A 56 -9.75 19.35 19.15
CA THR A 56 -9.07 20.39 19.91
C THR A 56 -7.88 21.00 19.18
N ASN A 57 -7.28 20.28 18.23
CA ASN A 57 -6.17 20.78 17.41
C ASN A 57 -6.68 21.02 15.98
N ALA A 58 -6.50 22.24 15.46
CA ALA A 58 -6.92 22.60 14.11
C ALA A 58 -6.19 21.83 12.98
N HIS A 59 -5.13 21.08 13.32
CA HIS A 59 -4.33 20.29 12.37
C HIS A 59 -4.01 18.89 12.92
N PRO A 60 -3.88 17.87 12.03
CA PRO A 60 -3.42 16.54 12.42
C PRO A 60 -2.04 16.60 13.09
N PRO A 61 -1.78 15.78 14.14
CA PRO A 61 -0.50 15.79 14.86
C PRO A 61 0.67 15.19 14.06
N PHE A 62 0.42 14.69 12.85
CA PHE A 62 1.41 14.08 11.98
C PHE A 62 1.29 14.59 10.55
N LYS A 63 2.42 14.67 9.86
CA LYS A 63 2.52 14.70 8.39
C LYS A 63 2.64 13.27 7.89
N TYR A 64 2.00 12.97 6.76
CA TYR A 64 1.99 11.63 6.18
C TYR A 64 2.59 11.60 4.78
N ALA A 65 3.30 10.52 4.46
CA ALA A 65 3.61 10.14 3.09
C ALA A 65 3.15 8.69 2.86
N VAL A 66 2.43 8.47 1.76
CA VAL A 66 1.93 7.14 1.38
C VAL A 66 2.49 6.79 0.01
N ASN A 67 3.22 5.69 -0.07
CA ASN A 67 3.72 5.12 -1.31
C ASN A 67 2.93 3.84 -1.61
N SER A 68 2.37 3.75 -2.82
CA SER A 68 1.71 2.54 -3.33
C SER A 68 2.43 2.05 -4.58
N THR A 69 2.73 0.76 -4.64
CA THR A 69 3.42 0.13 -5.77
C THR A 69 2.66 -1.13 -6.20
N ILE A 70 2.25 -1.15 -7.47
CA ILE A 70 1.55 -2.29 -8.09
C ILE A 70 2.53 -2.99 -9.05
N ILE A 71 2.68 -4.30 -8.88
CA ILE A 71 3.68 -5.12 -9.56
C ILE A 71 2.96 -6.20 -10.34
N GLN A 72 3.09 -6.21 -11.67
CA GLN A 72 2.54 -7.27 -12.50
C GLN A 72 3.31 -8.58 -12.28
N HIS A 73 2.60 -9.69 -12.13
CA HIS A 73 3.21 -11.02 -12.20
C HIS A 73 3.66 -11.32 -13.63
N ILE A 74 4.66 -12.19 -13.78
CA ILE A 74 5.11 -12.64 -15.09
C ILE A 74 4.01 -13.54 -15.67
N THR A 75 3.38 -13.11 -16.75
CA THR A 75 2.54 -13.97 -17.57
C THR A 75 3.45 -14.92 -18.36
N PRO A 76 3.24 -16.24 -18.33
CA PRO A 76 3.98 -17.15 -19.19
C PRO A 76 3.72 -16.80 -20.66
N SER A 77 4.78 -16.72 -21.47
CA SER A 77 4.64 -16.54 -22.92
C SER A 77 3.87 -17.73 -23.50
N PRO A 78 2.87 -17.51 -24.37
CA PRO A 78 2.23 -18.61 -25.08
C PRO A 78 3.28 -19.31 -25.96
N GLY A 79 3.64 -20.55 -25.60
CA GLY A 79 4.62 -21.37 -26.32
C GLY A 79 5.65 -22.11 -25.45
N VAL A 80 5.80 -21.74 -24.17
CA VAL A 80 6.63 -22.49 -23.21
C VAL A 80 5.71 -23.28 -22.28
N ALA A 81 5.40 -24.51 -22.68
CA ALA A 81 4.74 -25.49 -21.82
C ALA A 81 5.73 -25.96 -20.74
N GLY A 82 5.94 -25.13 -19.73
CA GLY A 82 6.51 -25.54 -18.44
C GLY A 82 5.35 -25.80 -17.49
N GLU A 83 5.35 -26.97 -16.86
CA GLU A 83 4.40 -27.31 -15.81
C GLU A 83 4.34 -26.22 -14.71
N SER A 84 3.19 -26.12 -14.05
CA SER A 84 2.93 -25.52 -12.73
C SER A 84 2.21 -24.16 -12.74
N GLY A 85 1.06 -24.11 -12.06
CA GLY A 85 0.27 -22.91 -11.76
C GLY A 85 0.93 -21.91 -10.81
N SER A 86 2.24 -21.69 -10.95
CA SER A 86 2.98 -20.63 -10.28
C SER A 86 3.23 -19.52 -11.30
N THR A 87 2.47 -18.44 -11.21
CA THR A 87 2.79 -17.21 -11.94
C THR A 87 4.15 -16.73 -11.44
N GLY A 88 5.14 -16.65 -12.33
CA GLY A 88 6.49 -16.22 -11.96
C GLY A 88 6.45 -14.81 -11.37
N ARG A 89 7.10 -14.60 -10.22
CA ARG A 89 7.25 -13.26 -9.62
C ARG A 89 8.59 -12.65 -10.02
N ARG A 90 8.61 -11.35 -10.28
CA ARG A 90 9.87 -10.59 -10.38
C ARG A 90 10.37 -10.34 -8.95
N GLY A 91 11.68 -10.53 -8.73
CA GLY A 91 12.30 -10.11 -7.48
C GLY A 91 12.25 -8.59 -7.35
N MET A 92 11.76 -8.08 -6.22
CA MET A 92 11.79 -6.67 -5.88
C MET A 92 12.24 -6.52 -4.43
N HIS A 93 13.32 -5.77 -4.23
CA HIS A 93 13.80 -5.37 -2.90
C HIS A 93 13.58 -3.87 -2.75
N SER A 94 12.89 -3.47 -1.67
CA SER A 94 12.67 -2.06 -1.34
C SER A 94 13.14 -1.81 0.09
N ALA A 95 13.87 -0.71 0.28
CA ALA A 95 14.34 -0.24 1.58
C ALA A 95 14.17 1.28 1.64
N MET A 96 13.90 1.79 2.84
CA MET A 96 13.79 3.22 3.10
C MET A 96 14.67 3.57 4.29
N GLY A 97 15.36 4.71 4.21
CA GLY A 97 16.12 5.29 5.30
C GLY A 97 15.61 6.69 5.60
N ALA A 98 15.74 7.13 6.84
CA ALA A 98 15.32 8.46 7.26
C ALA A 98 16.26 9.03 8.34
N TYR A 99 16.34 10.35 8.39
CA TYR A 99 16.94 11.10 9.49
C TYR A 99 15.82 11.88 10.18
N TRP A 100 15.40 11.39 11.35
CA TRP A 100 14.15 11.83 11.99
C TRP A 100 14.19 11.61 13.50
N ASN A 101 13.08 11.92 14.19
CA ASN A 101 12.92 11.61 15.60
C ASN A 101 12.52 10.14 15.80
N ASN A 102 13.46 9.32 16.31
CA ASN A 102 13.27 7.88 16.51
C ASN A 102 12.13 7.49 17.47
N ASP A 103 11.68 8.41 18.33
CA ASP A 103 10.62 8.14 19.30
C ASP A 103 9.22 8.39 18.74
N ARG A 104 9.10 9.31 17.77
CA ARG A 104 7.82 9.86 17.30
C ARG A 104 7.55 9.61 15.83
N ASP A 105 8.58 9.51 15.02
CA ASP A 105 8.48 9.32 13.58
C ASP A 105 8.61 7.83 13.25
N GLY A 106 8.15 7.44 12.07
CA GLY A 106 8.24 6.05 11.68
C GLY A 106 7.67 5.75 10.32
N MET A 107 7.82 4.48 9.95
CA MET A 107 7.25 3.93 8.74
C MET A 107 6.67 2.54 9.01
N TRP A 108 5.75 2.16 8.15
CA TRP A 108 5.14 0.85 8.11
C TRP A 108 4.94 0.45 6.64
N SER A 109 5.26 -0.80 6.31
CA SER A 109 5.08 -1.34 4.96
C SER A 109 4.31 -2.65 5.03
N TRP A 110 3.45 -2.86 4.05
CA TRP A 110 2.58 -4.03 3.99
C TRP A 110 2.30 -4.43 2.55
N LYS A 111 2.17 -5.74 2.34
CA LYS A 111 1.81 -6.34 1.06
C LYS A 111 0.35 -6.78 1.12
N TYR A 112 -0.45 -6.32 0.16
CA TYR A 112 -1.84 -6.73 0.00
C TYR A 112 -1.93 -8.05 -0.76
N ASP A 113 -2.49 -9.07 -0.13
CA ASP A 113 -2.59 -10.42 -0.69
C ASP A 113 -3.72 -10.57 -1.72
N GLY A 114 -4.76 -9.73 -1.68
CA GLY A 114 -5.90 -9.84 -2.60
C GLY A 114 -5.58 -9.49 -4.06
N GLY A 115 -4.37 -8.97 -4.34
CA GLY A 115 -3.87 -8.79 -5.70
C GLY A 115 -3.42 -10.10 -6.35
N GLU A 116 -3.02 -11.10 -5.57
CA GLU A 116 -2.35 -12.30 -6.07
C GLU A 116 -3.21 -13.07 -7.09
N LYS A 117 -4.49 -13.25 -6.76
CA LYS A 117 -5.47 -13.90 -7.64
C LYS A 117 -5.75 -13.11 -8.94
N LYS A 118 -5.37 -11.82 -8.97
CA LYS A 118 -5.52 -10.91 -10.11
C LYS A 118 -4.21 -10.75 -10.89
N GLY A 119 -3.19 -11.57 -10.61
CA GLY A 119 -1.92 -11.55 -11.32
C GLY A 119 -1.05 -10.32 -11.00
N MET A 120 -1.19 -9.75 -9.80
CA MET A 120 -0.38 -8.61 -9.35
C MET A 120 -0.11 -8.64 -7.85
N ASP A 121 0.96 -8.02 -7.41
CA ASP A 121 1.22 -7.72 -6.00
C ASP A 121 1.03 -6.21 -5.77
N ILE A 122 0.48 -5.81 -4.62
CA ILE A 122 0.39 -4.40 -4.22
C ILE A 122 1.13 -4.23 -2.90
N VAL A 123 2.08 -3.30 -2.86
CA VAL A 123 2.82 -2.93 -1.65
C VAL A 123 2.45 -1.50 -1.27
N VAL A 124 1.96 -1.31 -0.06
CA VAL A 124 1.63 0.00 0.52
C VAL A 124 2.64 0.30 1.63
N SER A 125 3.21 1.50 1.61
CA SER A 125 4.08 1.99 2.67
C SER A 125 3.57 3.34 3.17
N VAL A 126 3.45 3.46 4.48
CA VAL A 126 3.01 4.67 5.17
C VAL A 126 4.17 5.16 6.02
N MET A 127 4.51 6.43 5.88
CA MET A 127 5.45 7.15 6.73
C MET A 127 4.71 8.26 7.46
N TRP A 128 5.04 8.46 8.72
CA TRP A 128 4.54 9.57 9.53
C TRP A 128 5.68 10.35 10.17
N VAL A 129 5.50 11.66 10.24
CA VAL A 129 6.41 12.60 10.91
C VAL A 129 5.59 13.43 11.88
N ALA A 130 5.87 13.32 13.17
CA ALA A 130 5.19 14.09 14.21
C ALA A 130 5.51 15.59 14.07
N VAL A 131 4.53 16.43 14.37
CA VAL A 131 4.65 17.91 14.36
C VAL A 131 4.84 18.45 15.78
#